data_AF-A0AB33GTF9-F1
#
_entry.id   AF-A0AB33GTF9-F1
#
_cell.length_a   1.000
_cell.length_b   1.000
_cell.length_c   1.000
_cell.angle_alpha   90.00
_cell.angle_beta   90.00
_cell.angle_gamma   90.00
#
_symmetry.space_group_name_H-M   'P 1'
#
loop_
_entity.id
_entity.type
_entity.pdbx_description
1 polymer ?
#
loop_
_entity_poly.entity_id
_entity_poly.type
_entity_poly.pdbx_seq_one_letter_code
_entity_poly.pdbx_strand_id
1 'polypeptide(L)' 'MKTPFKQGPMSFKDAEDISRTYRKKGHKVVIADSFDKKGEYFVYVHLPESRKEPVPSRTFQQKIWE' A
#
# COMPACT_ATOMS: atom_id res chain seq x y z
N MET A 1 1.16 -17.78 -0.28
CA MET A 1 0.51 -16.69 -1.04
C MET A 1 1.08 -15.36 -0.54
N LYS A 2 1.58 -14.48 -1.43
CA LYS A 2 2.05 -13.15 -1.03
C LYS A 2 0.86 -12.24 -0.74
N THR A 3 0.79 -11.69 0.47
CA THR A 3 -0.27 -10.74 0.85
C THR A 3 -0.13 -9.45 0.06
N PRO A 4 -1.17 -8.99 -0.66
CA PRO A 4 -1.13 -7.71 -1.37
C PRO A 4 -1.06 -6.55 -0.37
N PHE A 5 -0.38 -5.47 -0.76
CA PHE A 5 -0.32 -4.24 0.01
C PHE A 5 -1.70 -3.56 -0.01
N LYS A 6 -2.28 -3.32 1.17
CA LYS A 6 -3.60 -2.70 1.33
C LYS A 6 -3.45 -1.19 1.55
N GLN A 7 -4.19 -0.40 0.79
CA GLN A 7 -4.35 1.04 0.98
C GLN A 7 -5.82 1.41 1.19
N GLY A 8 -6.08 2.43 2.00
CA GLY A 8 -7.41 2.92 2.32
C GLY A 8 -7.75 2.76 3.81
N PRO A 9 -8.99 3.08 4.20
CA PRO A 9 -10.13 3.37 3.32
C PRO A 9 -10.05 4.75 2.64
N MET A 10 -10.65 4.90 1.45
CA MET A 10 -10.71 6.16 0.68
C MET A 10 -11.96 6.26 -0.21
N SER A 11 -12.21 7.40 -0.85
CA SER A 11 -13.33 7.54 -1.79
C SER A 11 -13.11 6.69 -3.06
N PHE A 12 -14.19 6.40 -3.81
CA PHE A 12 -14.06 5.65 -5.08
C PHE A 12 -13.14 6.36 -6.08
N LYS A 13 -13.23 7.70 -6.16
CA LYS A 13 -12.42 8.51 -7.07
C LYS A 13 -10.94 8.39 -6.73
N ASP A 14 -10.60 8.50 -5.44
CA ASP A 14 -9.21 8.35 -4.98
C ASP A 14 -8.69 6.93 -5.25
N ALA A 15 -9.54 5.92 -5.02
CA ALA A 15 -9.21 4.52 -5.30
C ALA A 15 -8.94 4.28 -6.79
N GLU A 16 -9.69 4.92 -7.69
CA GLU A 16 -9.45 4.85 -9.13
C GLU A 16 -8.14 5.55 -9.52
N ASP A 17 -7.92 6.77 -9.03
CA ASP A 17 -6.74 7.58 -9.35
C ASP A 17 -5.44 6.90 -8.90
N ILE A 18 -5.43 6.33 -7.68
CA ILE A 18 -4.26 5.60 -7.16
C ILE A 18 -4.07 4.27 -7.90
N SER A 19 -5.15 3.57 -8.23
CA SER A 19 -5.09 2.34 -9.02
C SER A 19 -4.52 2.58 -10.42
N ARG A 20 -4.91 3.67 -11.08
CA ARG A 20 -4.34 4.09 -12.37
C ARG A 20 -2.83 4.31 -12.26
N THR A 21 -2.38 4.94 -11.18
CA THR A 21 -0.95 5.19 -10.94
C THR A 21 -0.16 3.89 -10.77
N TYR A 22 -0.66 2.93 -9.99
CA TYR A 22 -0.02 1.62 -9.84
C TYR A 22 -0.04 0.79 -11.12
N ARG A 23 -1.15 0.82 -11.87
CA ARG A 23 -1.25 0.15 -13.19
C ARG A 23 -0.26 0.73 -14.20
N LYS A 24 -0.06 2.05 -14.24
CA LYS A 24 0.96 2.72 -15.06
C LYS A 24 2.38 2.24 -14.73
N LYS A 25 2.64 1.88 -13.48
CA LYS A 25 3.91 1.29 -13.02
C LYS A 25 4.01 -0.23 -13.23
N GLY A 26 3.00 -0.84 -13.87
CA GLY A 26 2.97 -2.28 -14.16
C GLY A 26 2.53 -3.18 -13.01
N HIS A 27 1.96 -2.62 -11.93
CA HIS A 27 1.49 -3.41 -10.81
C HIS A 27 0.05 -3.92 -11.02
N LYS A 28 -0.23 -5.12 -10.48
CA LYS A 28 -1.60 -5.65 -10.42
C LYS A 28 -2.34 -5.03 -9.24
N VAL A 29 -3.56 -4.56 -9.50
CA VAL A 29 -4.36 -3.80 -8.54
C VAL A 29 -5.80 -4.30 -8.52
N VAL A 30 -6.36 -4.45 -7.32
CA VAL A 30 -7.76 -4.81 -7.06
C VAL A 30 -8.38 -3.75 -6.16
N ILE A 31 -9.55 -3.22 -6.53
CA ILE A 31 -10.34 -2.31 -5.69
C ILE A 31 -11.46 -3.15 -5.04
N ALA A 32 -11.69 -2.96 -3.74
CA ALA A 32 -12.81 -3.59 -3.03
C ALA A 32 -13.53 -2.57 -2.15
N ASP A 33 -14.83 -2.76 -1.97
CA ASP A 33 -15.64 -1.95 -1.04
C ASP A 33 -15.31 -2.32 0.42
N SER A 34 -15.42 -1.35 1.31
CA SER A 34 -15.31 -1.55 2.75
C SER A 34 -16.61 -2.14 3.27
N PHE A 35 -16.53 -3.29 3.93
CA PHE A 35 -17.71 -3.91 4.55
C PHE A 35 -18.32 -3.04 5.65
N ASP A 36 -17.49 -2.32 6.40
CA ASP A 36 -17.92 -1.57 7.59
C ASP A 36 -18.52 -0.21 7.26
N LYS A 37 -18.15 0.38 6.10
CA LYS A 37 -18.48 1.75 5.75
C LYS A 37 -18.79 1.90 4.27
N LYS A 38 -20.07 2.06 3.97
CA LYS A 38 -20.56 2.28 2.61
C LYS A 38 -19.91 3.51 1.98
N GLY A 39 -19.31 3.33 0.81
CA GLY A 39 -18.68 4.42 0.05
C GLY A 39 -17.19 4.62 0.36
N GLU A 40 -16.62 3.83 1.28
CA GLU A 40 -15.18 3.72 1.47
C GLU A 40 -14.63 2.50 0.73
N TYR A 41 -13.52 2.67 0.02
CA TYR A 41 -12.91 1.63 -0.79
C TYR A 41 -11.48 1.36 -0.34
N PHE A 42 -11.04 0.12 -0.52
CA PHE A 42 -9.66 -0.31 -0.34
C PHE A 42 -9.04 -0.68 -1.68
N VAL A 43 -7.75 -0.38 -1.81
CA VAL A 43 -6.94 -0.75 -2.97
C VAL A 43 -5.90 -1.76 -2.54
N TYR A 44 -5.92 -2.94 -3.16
CA TYR A 44 -4.96 -4.01 -2.95
C TYR A 44 -3.98 -4.05 -4.11
N VAL A 45 -2.70 -3.87 -3.82
CA VAL A 45 -1.63 -3.79 -4.81
C VAL A 45 -0.65 -4.93 -4.63
N HIS A 46 -0.40 -5.68 -5.70
CA HIS A 46 0.68 -6.66 -5.71
C HIS A 46 2.00 -5.96 -6.02
N LEU A 47 2.76 -5.70 -4.96
CA LEU A 47 4.11 -5.15 -5.05
C LEU A 47 5.15 -6.29 -5.09
N PRO A 48 6.23 -6.13 -5.87
CA PRO A 48 7.40 -6.99 -5.71
C PRO A 48 8.00 -6.75 -4.32
N GLU A 49 8.60 -7.79 -3.74
CA GLU A 49 9.34 -7.62 -2.49
C GLU A 49 10.52 -6.68 -2.71
N SER A 50 10.72 -5.77 -1.76
CA SER A 50 11.98 -5.03 -1.69
C SER A 50 13.08 -6.04 -1.40
N ARG A 51 13.93 -6.30 -2.40
CA ARG A 51 15.18 -7.05 -2.22
C ARG A 51 16.25 -6.25 -1.49
N LYS A 52 16.00 -4.97 -1.25
CA LYS A 52 16.90 -4.09 -0.53
C LYS A 52 16.74 -4.36 0.96
N GLU A 53 17.82 -4.78 1.60
CA GLU A 53 17.88 -4.89 3.05
C GLU A 53 17.59 -3.51 3.68
N PRO A 54 16.73 -3.46 4.71
CA PRO A 54 16.47 -2.20 5.40
C PRO A 54 17.76 -1.75 6.08
N VAL A 55 18.36 -0.68 5.57
CA VAL A 55 19.49 -0.03 6.24
C VAL A 55 18.90 0.81 7.38
N PRO A 56 19.26 0.54 8.65
CA PRO A 56 18.77 1.32 9.77
C PRO A 56 19.19 2.78 9.59
N SER A 57 18.23 3.69 9.74
CA SER A 57 18.52 5.12 9.68
C SER A 57 19.33 5.55 10.90
N ARG A 58 20.13 6.60 10.76
CA ARG A 58 20.95 7.15 11.86
C ARG A 58 20.11 7.50 13.09
N THR A 59 18.88 7.97 12.87
CA THR A 59 17.90 8.31 13.92
C THR A 59 17.38 7.07 14.66
N PHE A 60 17.20 5.94 13.97
CA PHE A 60 16.75 4.69 14.59
C PHE A 60 17.84 4.07 15.47
N GLN A 61 19.11 4.18 15.07
CA GLN A 61 20.25 3.65 15.83
C GLN A 61 20.47 4.35 17.17
N GLN A 62 20.23 5.66 17.27
CA GLN A 62 20.39 6.41 18.51
C GLN A 62 19.39 5.99 19.60
N LYS A 63 18.21 5.51 19.21
CA LYS A 63 17.14 5.07 20.12
C LYS A 63 17.33 3.68 20.75
N ILE A 64 18.31 2.90 20.29
CA ILE A 64 18.58 1.55 20.81
C ILE A 64 19.51 1.61 22.04
N TRP A 65 20.21 2.72 22.22
CA TRP A 65 21.21 2.90 23.27
C TRP A 65 20.81 3.96 24.32
N GLU A 66 19.56 4.44 24.30
CA GLU A 66 18.91 5.19 25.40
C GLU A 66 18.03 4.25 26.22
#